data_AF-A0AAX3W5B3-F1
#
_entry.id   AF-A0AAX3W5B3-F1
#
_cell.length_a   1.000
_cell.length_b   1.000
_cell.length_c   1.000
_cell.angle_alpha   90.00
_cell.angle_beta   90.00
_cell.angle_gamma   90.00
#
_symmetry.space_group_name_H-M   'P 1'
#
loop_
_entity.id
_entity.type
_entity.pdbx_description
1 polymer ?
#
loop_
_entity_poly.entity_id
_entity_poly.type
_entity_poly.pdbx_seq_one_letter_code
_entity_poly.pdbx_strand_id
1 'polypeptide(L)'
;MFNYNVNKTMYDDRDTFDSLAKQYIADLVVLYDKNRYFLALAKEEIEEYFDNFESNEAKENLKLDYHITNSIKLITTLDDILIKIRCFTLMTDINEKTDKVGRLYNGGDEDSKGLTQDAREYFEQNKNESSNKKAYPNLPDKNNRNTRDYRNKITHEGLSFYQTSHIEIGGLILGGSQEFMISQNKRKITEIRDLIKEDTDILDKEQEQLDSIIKNHLKLNKITNG
;
A
#
# COMPACT_ATOMS: atom_id res chain seq x y z
N MET A 1 8.77 -14.30 10.80
CA MET A 1 9.68 -13.28 10.24
C MET A 1 10.52 -13.99 9.20
N PHE A 2 10.16 -13.87 7.92
CA PHE A 2 10.91 -14.52 6.83
C PHE A 2 12.13 -13.65 6.51
N ASN A 3 13.29 -14.08 6.99
CA ASN A 3 14.54 -13.36 6.85
C ASN A 3 15.22 -13.77 5.54
N TYR A 4 14.60 -13.44 4.40
CA TYR A 4 15.25 -13.56 3.11
C TYR A 4 16.19 -12.37 2.96
N ASN A 5 17.47 -12.61 3.20
CA ASN A 5 18.53 -11.63 2.98
C ASN A 5 18.82 -11.53 1.46
N VAL A 6 17.79 -11.26 0.65
CA VAL A 6 17.87 -11.15 -0.82
C VAL A 6 18.79 -10.00 -1.22
N ASN A 7 18.98 -9.02 -0.32
CA ASN A 7 19.79 -7.83 -0.55
C ASN A 7 21.32 -8.09 -0.60
N LYS A 8 21.79 -9.33 -0.45
CA LYS A 8 23.24 -9.65 -0.43
C LYS A 8 23.66 -10.88 -1.23
N THR A 9 22.77 -11.53 -1.96
CA THR A 9 23.09 -12.81 -2.62
C THR A 9 23.21 -12.63 -4.13
N MET A 10 24.42 -12.81 -4.65
CA MET A 10 24.65 -13.02 -6.07
C MET A 10 24.18 -14.44 -6.42
N TYR A 11 23.20 -14.56 -7.31
CA TYR A 11 22.79 -15.87 -7.83
C TYR A 11 23.50 -16.11 -9.14
N ASP A 12 24.44 -17.06 -9.14
CA ASP A 12 25.13 -17.50 -10.35
C ASP A 12 24.23 -18.35 -11.26
N ASP A 13 23.11 -18.85 -10.70
CA ASP A 13 22.13 -19.68 -11.38
C ASP A 13 20.79 -18.96 -11.56
N ARG A 14 20.35 -18.86 -12.82
CA ARG A 14 19.10 -18.23 -13.23
C ARG A 14 17.90 -18.93 -12.60
N ASP A 15 17.93 -20.25 -12.57
CA ASP A 15 16.81 -21.07 -12.11
C ASP A 15 16.61 -20.92 -10.59
N THR A 16 17.71 -20.86 -9.84
CA THR A 16 17.69 -20.56 -8.41
C THR A 16 17.12 -19.17 -8.11
N PHE A 17 17.54 -18.12 -8.82
CA PHE A 17 16.98 -16.78 -8.63
C PHE A 17 15.49 -16.74 -8.94
N ASP A 18 15.10 -17.29 -10.09
CA ASP A 18 13.71 -17.30 -10.55
C ASP A 18 12.80 -18.05 -9.57
N SER A 19 13.25 -19.20 -9.06
CA SER A 19 12.55 -19.95 -8.02
C SER A 19 12.33 -19.14 -6.74
N LEU A 20 13.37 -18.44 -6.26
CA LEU A 20 13.28 -17.61 -5.06
C LEU A 20 12.43 -16.35 -5.26
N ALA A 21 12.54 -15.70 -6.41
CA ALA A 21 11.71 -14.54 -6.75
C ALA A 21 10.22 -14.94 -6.81
N LYS A 22 9.91 -16.08 -7.44
CA LYS A 22 8.55 -16.66 -7.47
C LYS A 22 8.02 -16.96 -6.07
N GLN A 23 8.83 -17.58 -5.22
CA GLN A 23 8.47 -17.84 -3.83
C GLN A 23 8.20 -16.55 -3.06
N TYR A 24 9.07 -15.55 -3.21
CA TYR A 24 8.91 -14.26 -2.54
C TYR A 24 7.67 -13.50 -3.00
N ILE A 25 7.34 -13.55 -4.30
CA ILE A 25 6.09 -13.00 -4.84
C ILE A 25 4.88 -13.69 -4.20
N ALA A 26 4.88 -15.03 -4.10
CA ALA A 26 3.80 -15.78 -3.47
C ALA A 26 3.61 -15.40 -1.99
N ASP A 27 4.71 -15.29 -1.24
CA ASP A 27 4.66 -14.86 0.17
C ASP A 27 4.12 -13.44 0.32
N LEU A 28 4.49 -12.52 -0.59
CA LEU A 28 3.98 -11.15 -0.61
C LEU A 28 2.50 -11.08 -0.95
N VAL A 29 2.01 -11.92 -1.86
CA VAL A 29 0.56 -12.00 -2.18
C VAL A 29 -0.22 -12.47 -0.95
N VAL A 30 0.26 -13.50 -0.24
CA VAL A 30 -0.37 -13.94 1.01
C VAL A 30 -0.36 -12.83 2.07
N LEU A 31 0.72 -12.06 2.16
CA LEU A 31 0.79 -10.92 3.07
C LEU A 31 -0.17 -9.80 2.65
N TYR A 32 -0.30 -9.54 1.36
CA TYR A 32 -1.25 -8.58 0.81
C TYR A 32 -2.68 -8.96 1.20
N ASP A 33 -3.11 -10.20 0.93
CA ASP A 33 -4.46 -10.68 1.22
C ASP A 33 -4.81 -10.56 2.71
N LYS A 34 -3.86 -10.88 3.60
CA LYS A 34 -4.03 -10.69 5.05
C LYS A 34 -4.25 -9.22 5.43
N ASN A 35 -3.45 -8.31 4.88
CA ASN A 35 -3.62 -6.87 5.16
C ASN A 35 -4.91 -6.33 4.53
N ARG A 36 -5.32 -6.86 3.37
CA ARG A 36 -6.58 -6.50 2.71
C ARG A 36 -7.79 -6.94 3.53
N TYR A 37 -7.72 -8.11 4.17
CA TYR A 37 -8.72 -8.58 5.12
C TYR A 37 -8.83 -7.65 6.35
N PHE A 38 -7.70 -7.27 6.96
CA PHE A 38 -7.73 -6.31 8.08
C PHE A 38 -8.27 -4.94 7.67
N LEU A 39 -8.01 -4.48 6.45
CA LEU A 39 -8.59 -3.24 5.92
C LEU A 39 -10.11 -3.35 5.77
N ALA A 40 -10.61 -4.49 5.28
CA ALA A 40 -12.05 -4.73 5.17
C ALA A 40 -12.73 -4.69 6.55
N LEU A 41 -12.17 -5.40 7.54
CA LEU A 41 -12.67 -5.36 8.92
C LEU A 41 -12.67 -3.93 9.50
N ALA A 42 -11.58 -3.17 9.29
CA ALA A 42 -11.53 -1.80 9.78
C ALA A 42 -12.60 -0.91 9.13
N LYS A 43 -12.94 -1.14 7.86
CA LYS A 43 -14.01 -0.39 7.16
C LYS A 43 -15.41 -0.74 7.68
N GLU A 44 -15.66 -2.01 7.99
CA GLU A 44 -16.92 -2.45 8.62
C GLU A 44 -17.11 -1.79 10.00
N GLU A 45 -16.06 -1.76 10.83
CA GLU A 45 -16.10 -1.08 12.13
C GLU A 45 -16.31 0.43 11.99
N ILE A 46 -15.70 1.09 10.98
CA ILE A 46 -15.95 2.51 10.68
C ILE A 46 -17.43 2.75 10.37
N GLU A 47 -18.05 1.88 9.57
CA GLU A 47 -19.47 1.94 9.24
C GLU A 47 -20.34 1.83 10.50
N GLU A 48 -20.10 0.82 11.33
CA GLU A 48 -20.85 0.58 12.56
C GLU A 48 -20.76 1.76 13.55
N TYR A 49 -19.56 2.29 13.80
CA TYR A 49 -19.39 3.41 14.73
C TYR A 49 -19.93 4.73 14.18
N PHE A 50 -19.88 4.92 12.86
CA PHE A 50 -20.39 6.14 12.22
C PHE A 50 -21.92 6.21 12.21
N ASP A 51 -22.61 5.10 11.99
CA ASP A 51 -24.07 5.06 12.01
C ASP A 51 -24.64 5.40 13.40
N ASN A 52 -23.86 5.15 14.46
CA ASN A 52 -24.20 5.47 15.85
C ASN A 52 -23.63 6.82 16.34
N PHE A 53 -23.13 7.68 15.45
CA PHE A 53 -22.36 8.86 15.84
C PHE A 53 -23.13 9.91 16.67
N GLU A 54 -24.46 10.04 16.51
CA GLU A 54 -25.26 11.05 17.24
C GLU A 54 -25.54 10.68 18.70
N SER A 55 -25.50 9.39 19.04
CA SER A 55 -25.78 8.87 20.38
C SER A 55 -24.51 8.67 21.23
N ASN A 56 -23.33 8.95 20.67
CA ASN A 56 -22.08 8.39 21.16
C ASN A 56 -21.28 9.29 22.11
N GLU A 57 -20.81 8.69 23.21
CA GLU A 57 -19.85 9.27 24.13
C GLU A 57 -18.46 9.44 23.47
N ALA A 58 -17.61 10.31 24.03
CA ALA A 58 -16.25 10.58 23.55
C ALA A 58 -15.39 9.32 23.30
N LYS A 59 -15.71 8.20 23.99
CA LYS A 59 -15.06 6.90 23.82
C LYS A 59 -15.30 6.25 22.45
N GLU A 60 -16.50 6.36 21.89
CA GLU A 60 -16.84 5.73 20.61
C GLU A 60 -16.27 6.53 19.44
N ASN A 61 -16.19 7.86 19.59
CA ASN A 61 -15.43 8.71 18.68
C ASN A 61 -13.96 8.26 18.59
N LEU A 62 -13.31 8.00 19.73
CA LEU A 62 -11.92 7.49 19.73
C LEU A 62 -11.76 6.15 18.98
N LYS A 63 -12.76 5.26 19.02
CA LYS A 63 -12.72 4.02 18.24
C LYS A 63 -12.81 4.30 16.75
N LEU A 64 -13.73 5.16 16.32
CA LEU A 64 -13.86 5.55 14.92
C LEU A 64 -12.57 6.19 14.39
N ASP A 65 -11.90 7.06 15.17
CA ASP A 65 -10.59 7.62 14.81
C ASP A 65 -9.50 6.56 14.70
N TYR A 66 -9.50 5.59 15.60
CA TYR A 66 -8.59 4.46 15.57
C TYR A 66 -8.75 3.64 14.28
N HIS A 67 -9.98 3.30 13.89
CA HIS A 67 -10.22 2.51 12.68
C HIS A 67 -9.93 3.30 11.39
N ILE A 68 -10.23 4.61 11.35
CA ILE A 68 -9.84 5.50 10.24
C ILE A 68 -8.31 5.54 10.09
N THR A 69 -7.61 5.78 11.20
CA THR A 69 -6.14 5.80 11.21
C THR A 69 -5.58 4.48 10.70
N ASN A 70 -6.08 3.36 11.21
CA ASN A 70 -5.60 2.04 10.83
C ASN A 70 -5.87 1.76 9.36
N SER A 71 -7.01 2.16 8.82
CA SER A 71 -7.32 1.99 7.40
C SER A 71 -6.30 2.72 6.52
N ILE A 72 -5.95 3.96 6.85
CA ILE A 72 -4.95 4.75 6.11
C ILE A 72 -3.54 4.11 6.21
N LYS A 73 -3.17 3.60 7.39
CA LYS A 73 -1.90 2.87 7.59
C LYS A 73 -1.85 1.55 6.84
N LEU A 74 -2.97 0.83 6.78
CA LEU A 74 -3.10 -0.43 6.03
C LEU A 74 -3.00 -0.17 4.54
N ILE A 75 -3.65 0.88 4.00
CA ILE A 75 -3.48 1.30 2.60
C ILE A 75 -1.99 1.55 2.27
N THR A 76 -1.29 2.28 3.13
CA THR A 76 0.16 2.50 2.98
C THR A 76 0.96 1.19 2.98
N THR A 77 0.59 0.25 3.85
CA THR A 77 1.27 -1.05 3.94
C THR A 77 1.01 -1.90 2.69
N LEU A 78 -0.23 -1.87 2.18
CA LEU A 78 -0.61 -2.54 0.94
C LEU A 78 0.14 -1.96 -0.27
N ASP A 79 0.32 -0.65 -0.32
CA ASP A 79 1.16 0.03 -1.32
C ASP A 79 2.59 -0.52 -1.32
N ASP A 80 3.24 -0.57 -0.16
CA ASP A 80 4.61 -1.06 -0.02
C ASP A 80 4.73 -2.54 -0.45
N ILE A 81 3.72 -3.35 -0.17
CA ILE A 81 3.66 -4.75 -0.62
C ILE A 81 3.53 -4.81 -2.15
N LEU A 82 2.59 -4.08 -2.74
CA LEU A 82 2.39 -4.09 -4.19
C LEU A 82 3.62 -3.54 -4.94
N ILE A 83 4.33 -2.55 -4.42
CA ILE A 83 5.60 -2.07 -5.00
C ILE A 83 6.62 -3.22 -5.06
N LYS A 84 6.74 -4.01 -3.99
CA LYS A 84 7.66 -5.15 -3.98
C LYS A 84 7.22 -6.22 -4.97
N ILE A 85 5.92 -6.55 -5.02
CA ILE A 85 5.38 -7.49 -6.00
C ILE A 85 5.71 -7.04 -7.43
N ARG A 86 5.46 -5.76 -7.76
CA ARG A 86 5.83 -5.16 -9.06
C ARG A 86 7.32 -5.36 -9.36
N CYS A 87 8.18 -5.04 -8.41
CA CYS A 87 9.63 -5.13 -8.56
C CYS A 87 10.09 -6.55 -8.87
N PHE A 88 9.71 -7.54 -8.06
CA PHE A 88 10.13 -8.93 -8.27
C PHE A 88 9.50 -9.55 -9.52
N THR A 89 8.26 -9.19 -9.84
CA THR A 89 7.62 -9.63 -11.09
C THR A 89 8.35 -9.07 -12.32
N LEU A 90 8.72 -7.79 -12.29
CA LEU A 90 9.48 -7.12 -13.35
C LEU A 90 10.87 -7.76 -13.52
N MET A 91 11.58 -8.01 -12.41
CA MET A 91 12.87 -8.70 -12.44
C MET A 91 12.77 -10.06 -13.12
N THR A 92 11.73 -10.82 -12.79
CA THR A 92 11.49 -12.14 -13.39
C THR A 92 11.22 -12.04 -14.89
N ASP A 93 10.36 -11.10 -15.32
CA ASP A 93 10.01 -10.86 -16.73
C ASP A 93 11.21 -10.38 -17.59
N ILE A 94 12.12 -9.58 -17.02
CA ILE A 94 13.35 -9.16 -17.69
C ILE A 94 14.33 -10.35 -17.79
N ASN A 95 14.53 -11.08 -16.69
CA ASN A 95 15.45 -12.22 -16.65
C ASN A 95 15.04 -13.37 -17.56
N GLU A 96 13.75 -13.51 -17.85
CA GLU A 96 13.29 -14.49 -18.83
C GLU A 96 13.90 -14.24 -20.23
N LYS A 97 14.18 -12.97 -20.55
CA LYS A 97 14.60 -12.51 -21.88
C LYS A 97 16.10 -12.34 -22.05
N THR A 98 16.88 -12.46 -20.97
CA THR A 98 18.34 -12.27 -21.00
C THR A 98 19.05 -13.53 -20.53
N ASP A 99 20.11 -13.95 -21.23
CA ASP A 99 21.03 -15.01 -20.76
C ASP A 99 21.85 -14.58 -19.54
N LYS A 100 21.73 -13.31 -19.13
CA LYS A 100 22.27 -12.79 -17.89
C LYS A 100 21.17 -12.84 -16.85
N VAL A 101 21.41 -13.59 -15.77
CA VAL A 101 20.65 -13.46 -14.52
C VAL A 101 20.66 -11.99 -14.17
N GLY A 102 19.49 -11.40 -13.96
CA GLY A 102 19.32 -10.05 -13.44
C GLY A 102 20.23 -9.95 -12.24
N ARG A 103 21.32 -9.23 -12.46
CA ARG A 103 22.37 -9.08 -11.49
C ARG A 103 21.73 -8.36 -10.31
N LEU A 104 21.47 -9.08 -9.22
CA LEU A 104 21.47 -8.49 -7.88
C LEU A 104 22.91 -8.05 -7.57
N TYR A 105 23.47 -7.15 -8.38
CA TYR A 105 24.84 -6.70 -8.23
C TYR A 105 24.88 -5.69 -7.09
N ASN A 106 25.73 -5.98 -6.10
CA ASN A 106 26.55 -4.96 -5.49
C ASN A 106 27.78 -4.79 -6.39
N GLY A 107 28.11 -3.54 -6.70
CA GLY A 107 29.19 -3.18 -7.60
C GLY A 107 30.53 -3.86 -7.34
N GLY A 108 31.17 -4.31 -8.43
CA GLY A 108 32.64 -4.33 -8.52
C GLY A 108 33.22 -2.97 -8.94
N ASP A 109 32.36 -1.95 -9.09
CA ASP A 109 32.71 -0.53 -9.25
C ASP A 109 32.38 0.20 -7.94
N GLU A 110 33.37 0.87 -7.34
CA GLU A 110 33.20 1.67 -6.11
C GLU A 110 32.14 2.79 -6.27
N ASP A 111 31.79 3.15 -7.51
CA ASP A 111 30.80 4.17 -7.85
C ASP A 111 29.39 3.62 -8.19
N SER A 112 29.21 2.31 -8.27
CA SER A 112 27.93 1.71 -8.68
C SER A 112 27.01 1.41 -7.50
N LYS A 113 25.85 2.09 -7.46
CA LYS A 113 24.82 1.88 -6.45
C LYS A 113 24.12 0.53 -6.71
N GLY A 114 24.51 -0.50 -5.97
CA GLY A 114 23.78 -1.76 -5.95
C GLY A 114 22.36 -1.63 -5.39
N LEU A 115 21.63 -2.75 -5.33
CA LEU A 115 20.28 -2.89 -4.75
C LEU A 115 20.22 -2.70 -3.21
N THR A 116 20.96 -1.72 -2.69
CA THR A 116 20.48 -0.84 -1.60
C THR A 116 19.36 0.09 -2.06
N GLN A 117 19.05 0.07 -3.36
CA GLN A 117 18.04 0.88 -4.03
C GLN A 117 16.62 0.47 -3.60
N ASP A 118 15.81 1.48 -3.25
CA ASP A 118 14.39 1.36 -2.97
C ASP A 118 13.69 0.54 -4.08
N ALA A 119 12.85 -0.45 -3.74
CA ALA A 119 12.11 -1.25 -4.72
C ALA A 119 11.32 -0.38 -5.71
N ARG A 120 10.91 0.81 -5.25
CA ARG A 120 10.30 1.85 -6.06
C ARG A 120 11.24 2.39 -7.14
N GLU A 121 12.49 2.69 -6.77
CA GLU A 121 13.51 3.24 -7.66
C GLU A 121 13.92 2.20 -8.72
N TYR A 122 14.10 0.94 -8.30
CA TYR A 122 14.38 -0.15 -9.24
C TYR A 122 13.25 -0.28 -10.28
N PHE A 123 11.99 -0.30 -9.84
CA PHE A 123 10.86 -0.40 -10.75
C PHE A 123 10.82 0.76 -11.75
N GLU A 124 11.01 2.01 -11.30
CA GLU A 124 11.01 3.17 -12.19
C GLU A 124 12.11 3.13 -13.25
N GLN A 125 13.31 2.68 -12.88
CA GLN A 125 14.45 2.60 -13.81
C GLN A 125 14.24 1.50 -14.86
N ASN A 126 13.65 0.37 -14.47
CA ASN A 126 13.64 -0.85 -15.29
C ASN A 126 12.29 -1.14 -15.96
N LYS A 127 11.19 -0.46 -15.61
CA LYS A 127 9.84 -0.76 -16.17
C LYS A 127 9.78 -0.65 -17.70
N ASN A 128 10.65 0.16 -18.30
CA ASN A 128 10.72 0.35 -19.75
C ASN A 128 11.39 -0.81 -20.49
N GLU A 129 12.14 -1.65 -19.78
CA GLU A 129 12.83 -2.83 -20.34
C GLU A 129 11.88 -4.04 -20.46
N SER A 130 10.75 -4.02 -19.76
CA SER A 130 9.71 -5.05 -19.88
C SER A 130 8.98 -4.95 -21.23
N SER A 131 8.75 -6.11 -21.85
CA SER A 131 7.85 -6.23 -23.01
C SER A 131 6.39 -5.89 -22.68
N ASN A 132 6.04 -5.85 -21.39
CA ASN A 132 4.71 -5.61 -20.86
C ASN A 132 4.60 -4.28 -20.11
N LYS A 133 5.45 -3.28 -20.43
CA LYS A 133 5.50 -1.99 -19.73
C LYS A 133 4.15 -1.29 -19.53
N LYS A 134 3.19 -1.48 -20.44
CA LYS A 134 1.85 -0.88 -20.36
C LYS A 134 0.88 -1.67 -19.46
N ALA A 135 1.25 -2.88 -19.06
CA ALA A 135 0.42 -3.76 -18.24
C ALA A 135 0.63 -3.52 -16.74
N TYR A 136 1.81 -3.00 -16.33
CA TYR A 136 2.07 -2.75 -14.92
C TYR A 136 1.31 -1.53 -14.41
N PRO A 137 0.70 -1.62 -13.21
CA PRO A 137 0.04 -0.48 -12.59
C PRO A 137 1.05 0.62 -12.22
N ASN A 138 0.59 1.87 -12.27
CA ASN A 138 1.36 3.02 -11.81
C ASN A 138 1.76 2.86 -10.33
N LEU A 139 2.91 3.43 -9.97
CA LEU A 139 3.31 3.49 -8.57
C LEU A 139 2.40 4.44 -7.78
N PRO A 140 2.18 4.19 -6.48
CA PRO A 140 1.39 5.08 -5.63
C PRO A 140 2.10 6.43 -5.49
N ASP A 141 1.47 7.51 -5.93
CA ASP A 141 1.95 8.88 -5.85
C ASP A 141 0.89 9.77 -5.15
N LYS A 142 0.92 11.08 -5.34
CA LYS A 142 -0.08 12.01 -4.76
C LYS A 142 -1.33 12.18 -5.64
N ASN A 143 -1.27 11.68 -6.87
CA ASN A 143 -2.33 11.82 -7.88
C ASN A 143 -3.24 10.58 -7.91
N ASN A 144 -2.77 9.45 -7.38
CA ASN A 144 -3.53 8.20 -7.29
C ASN A 144 -3.66 7.63 -5.86
N ARG A 145 -3.35 8.44 -4.83
CA ARG A 145 -3.61 8.12 -3.41
C ARG A 145 -4.21 9.32 -2.71
N ASN A 146 -5.51 9.26 -2.48
CA ASN A 146 -6.34 10.34 -1.99
C ASN A 146 -6.21 10.53 -0.48
N THR A 147 -5.85 9.47 0.27
CA THR A 147 -5.62 9.54 1.71
C THR A 147 -4.20 9.98 2.11
N ARG A 148 -3.32 10.29 1.14
CA ARG A 148 -1.91 10.60 1.37
C ARG A 148 -1.69 11.81 2.29
N ASP A 149 -2.49 12.84 2.18
CA ASP A 149 -2.39 14.02 3.04
C ASP A 149 -2.72 13.69 4.51
N TYR A 150 -3.66 12.77 4.73
CA TYR A 150 -4.00 12.28 6.06
C TYR A 150 -2.90 11.40 6.66
N ARG A 151 -2.16 10.64 5.85
CA ARG A 151 -0.97 9.89 6.32
C ARG A 151 0.06 10.83 6.96
N ASN A 152 0.34 11.96 6.31
CA ASN A 152 1.29 12.95 6.83
C ASN A 152 0.79 13.54 8.15
N LYS A 153 -0.49 13.89 8.24
CA LYS A 153 -1.12 14.38 9.48
C LYS A 153 -1.05 13.36 10.62
N ILE A 154 -1.41 12.11 10.37
CA ILE A 154 -1.31 11.01 11.36
C ILE A 154 0.12 10.87 11.89
N THR A 155 1.11 11.02 11.01
CA THR A 155 2.53 10.82 11.35
C THR A 155 3.12 11.99 12.15
N HIS A 156 2.66 13.22 11.90
CA HIS A 156 3.30 14.43 12.41
C HIS A 156 2.47 15.23 13.43
N GLU A 157 1.13 15.18 13.37
CA GLU A 157 0.24 16.10 14.10
C GLU A 157 -0.58 15.42 15.21
N GLY A 158 -0.52 14.09 15.31
CA GLY A 158 -1.32 13.33 16.29
C GLY A 158 -2.72 12.97 15.78
N LEU A 159 -3.30 11.95 16.43
CA LEU A 159 -4.30 11.03 15.87
C LEU A 159 -5.76 11.52 15.83
N SER A 160 -6.07 12.71 16.35
CA SER A 160 -7.47 13.12 16.52
C SER A 160 -7.99 13.85 15.28
N PHE A 161 -8.90 13.22 14.54
CA PHE A 161 -9.60 13.91 13.46
C PHE A 161 -10.74 14.81 13.97
N TYR A 162 -11.12 14.63 15.24
CA TYR A 162 -12.16 15.40 15.93
C TYR A 162 -11.70 16.77 16.38
N GLN A 163 -12.59 17.73 16.15
CA GLN A 163 -12.56 19.01 16.86
C GLN A 163 -13.57 18.97 18.02
N THR A 164 -13.09 19.23 19.23
CA THR A 164 -13.88 19.11 20.48
C THR A 164 -14.39 20.45 21.02
N SER A 165 -13.87 21.58 20.53
CA SER A 165 -14.24 22.90 21.07
C SER A 165 -14.22 24.05 20.06
N HIS A 166 -13.49 23.92 18.96
CA HIS A 166 -13.33 24.99 17.98
C HIS A 166 -12.99 24.44 16.59
N ILE A 167 -13.34 25.20 15.56
CA ILE A 167 -12.93 24.93 14.17
C ILE A 167 -12.02 26.05 13.66
N GLU A 168 -11.04 25.71 12.82
CA GLU A 168 -10.21 26.68 12.12
C GLU A 168 -10.65 26.75 10.64
N ILE A 169 -11.10 27.92 10.19
CA ILE A 169 -11.43 28.18 8.78
C ILE A 169 -10.56 29.34 8.30
N GLY A 170 -9.63 29.07 7.38
CA GLY A 170 -8.76 30.11 6.80
C GLY A 170 -7.93 30.87 7.83
N GLY A 171 -7.46 30.20 8.90
CA GLY A 171 -6.71 30.81 10.00
C GLY A 171 -7.57 31.41 11.12
N LEU A 172 -8.90 31.32 11.03
CA LEU A 172 -9.82 31.90 12.01
C LEU A 172 -10.41 30.82 12.91
N ILE A 173 -10.20 30.95 14.23
CA ILE A 173 -10.70 30.03 15.25
C ILE A 173 -12.13 30.44 15.64
N LEU A 174 -13.10 29.56 15.39
CA LEU A 174 -14.50 29.74 15.73
C LEU A 174 -14.91 28.72 16.80
N GLY A 175 -15.36 29.20 17.96
CA GLY A 175 -16.08 28.38 18.93
C GLY A 175 -17.50 28.11 18.42
N GLY A 176 -17.95 26.86 18.50
CA GLY A 176 -19.26 26.42 18.00
C GLY A 176 -20.09 25.72 19.08
N SER A 177 -21.41 25.68 18.88
CA SER A 177 -22.28 24.82 19.70
C SER A 177 -21.91 23.35 19.48
N GLN A 178 -22.22 22.48 20.46
CA GLN A 178 -21.93 21.05 20.36
C GLN A 178 -22.57 20.41 19.12
N GLU A 179 -23.81 20.77 18.79
CA GLU A 179 -24.52 20.30 17.58
C GLU A 179 -23.78 20.69 16.30
N PHE A 180 -23.29 21.94 16.25
CA PHE A 180 -22.50 22.40 15.11
C PHE A 180 -21.19 21.61 14.99
N MET A 181 -20.48 21.37 16.10
CA MET A 181 -19.24 20.58 16.09
C MET A 181 -19.48 19.13 15.64
N ILE A 182 -20.57 18.51 16.08
CA ILE A 182 -20.98 17.16 15.64
C ILE A 182 -21.22 17.15 14.13
N SER A 183 -21.94 18.15 13.60
CA SER A 183 -22.21 18.25 12.15
C SER A 183 -20.93 18.35 11.31
N GLN A 184 -19.95 19.13 11.77
CA GLN A 184 -18.68 19.30 11.06
C GLN A 184 -17.82 18.04 11.12
N ASN A 185 -17.76 17.38 12.28
CA ASN A 185 -17.05 16.12 12.44
C ASN A 185 -17.67 15.03 11.55
N LYS A 186 -19.01 14.91 11.50
CA LYS A 186 -19.70 13.99 10.59
C LYS A 186 -19.31 14.21 9.14
N ARG A 187 -19.39 15.46 8.67
CA ARG A 187 -19.02 15.81 7.29
C ARG A 187 -17.58 15.39 6.97
N LYS A 188 -16.64 15.73 7.84
CA LYS A 188 -15.22 15.39 7.66
C LYS A 188 -14.98 13.88 7.66
N ILE A 189 -15.67 13.13 8.50
CA ILE A 189 -15.56 11.66 8.53
C ILE A 189 -16.13 11.05 7.26
N THR A 190 -17.29 11.52 6.78
CA THR A 190 -17.83 11.09 5.49
C THR A 190 -16.81 11.32 4.37
N GLU A 191 -16.22 12.50 4.30
CA GLU A 191 -15.17 12.82 3.33
C GLU A 191 -13.99 11.83 3.43
N ILE A 192 -13.47 11.56 4.63
CA ILE A 192 -12.36 10.61 4.82
C ILE A 192 -12.75 9.18 4.41
N ARG A 193 -13.97 8.74 4.73
CA ARG A 193 -14.47 7.41 4.36
C ARG A 193 -14.53 7.22 2.85
N ASP A 194 -15.00 8.23 2.14
CA ASP A 194 -15.05 8.22 0.68
C ASP A 194 -13.65 8.11 0.08
N LEU A 195 -12.68 8.87 0.61
CA LEU A 195 -11.28 8.79 0.17
C LEU A 195 -10.63 7.41 0.45
N ILE A 196 -10.90 6.82 1.63
CA ILE A 196 -10.45 5.45 1.96
C ILE A 196 -11.04 4.45 0.96
N LYS A 197 -12.31 4.60 0.61
CA LYS A 197 -12.98 3.73 -0.37
C LYS A 197 -12.35 3.87 -1.74
N GLU A 198 -12.14 5.09 -2.22
CA GLU A 198 -11.48 5.36 -3.51
C GLU A 198 -10.08 4.74 -3.57
N ASP A 199 -9.26 4.91 -2.53
CA ASP A 199 -7.93 4.29 -2.46
C ASP A 199 -8.00 2.76 -2.42
N THR A 200 -9.01 2.20 -1.74
CA THR A 200 -9.26 0.75 -1.75
C THR A 200 -9.58 0.26 -3.17
N ASP A 201 -10.45 0.97 -3.89
CA ASP A 201 -10.84 0.60 -5.26
C ASP A 201 -9.65 0.69 -6.24
N ILE A 202 -8.72 1.62 -5.99
CA ILE A 202 -7.47 1.70 -6.75
C ILE A 202 -6.57 0.49 -6.44
N LEU A 203 -6.40 0.15 -5.16
CA LEU A 203 -5.63 -1.02 -4.74
C LEU A 203 -6.15 -2.32 -5.36
N ASP A 204 -7.47 -2.51 -5.39
CA ASP A 204 -8.10 -3.70 -5.97
C ASP A 204 -7.79 -3.81 -7.48
N LYS A 205 -7.92 -2.70 -8.22
CA LYS A 205 -7.56 -2.65 -9.66
C LYS A 205 -6.08 -2.94 -9.90
N GLU A 206 -5.19 -2.42 -9.05
CA GLU A 206 -3.76 -2.64 -9.16
C GLU A 206 -3.39 -4.11 -8.86
N GLN A 207 -4.04 -4.73 -7.86
CA GLN A 207 -3.89 -6.15 -7.56
C GLN A 207 -4.33 -7.00 -8.74
N GLU A 208 -5.52 -6.76 -9.31
CA GLU A 208 -6.04 -7.51 -10.46
C GLU A 208 -5.09 -7.47 -11.67
N GLN A 209 -4.51 -6.29 -11.94
CA GLN A 209 -3.52 -6.14 -13.00
C GLN A 209 -2.26 -6.96 -12.72
N LEU A 210 -1.74 -6.91 -11.50
CA LEU A 210 -0.54 -7.69 -11.11
C LEU A 210 -0.80 -9.19 -11.12
N ASP A 211 -1.95 -9.64 -10.65
CA ASP A 211 -2.35 -11.05 -10.70
C ASP A 211 -2.39 -11.58 -12.12
N SER A 212 -2.88 -10.78 -13.07
CA SER A 212 -2.87 -11.12 -14.50
C SER A 212 -1.44 -11.30 -15.02
N ILE A 213 -0.54 -10.38 -14.67
CA ILE A 213 0.88 -10.45 -15.03
C ILE A 213 1.52 -11.70 -14.40
N ILE A 214 1.32 -11.93 -13.11
CA ILE A 214 1.86 -13.07 -12.36
C ILE A 214 1.39 -14.39 -12.94
N LYS A 215 0.09 -14.55 -13.25
CA LYS A 215 -0.46 -15.77 -13.85
C LYS A 215 0.15 -16.05 -15.22
N ASN A 216 0.31 -15.02 -16.05
CA ASN A 216 0.85 -15.15 -17.40
C ASN A 216 2.35 -15.47 -17.41
N HIS A 217 3.13 -14.87 -16.50
CA HIS A 217 4.58 -15.02 -16.49
C HIS A 217 5.07 -16.15 -15.60
N LEU A 218 4.51 -16.29 -14.39
CA LEU A 218 5.03 -17.27 -13.44
C LEU A 218 4.43 -18.67 -13.64
N LYS A 219 3.42 -18.82 -14.53
CA LYS A 219 2.67 -20.06 -14.78
C LYS A 219 2.27 -20.78 -13.49
N LEU A 220 2.02 -20.00 -12.43
CA LEU A 220 1.51 -20.49 -11.16
C LEU A 220 0.06 -20.90 -11.40
N ASN A 221 -0.15 -22.15 -11.79
CA ASN A 221 -1.46 -22.77 -11.68
C ASN A 221 -1.86 -22.63 -10.22
N LYS A 222 -2.92 -21.86 -9.93
CA LYS A 222 -3.57 -21.62 -8.63
C LYS A 222 -2.73 -22.09 -7.44
N ILE A 223 -2.29 -21.17 -6.59
CA ILE A 223 -1.91 -21.51 -5.21
C ILE A 223 -3.16 -22.07 -4.53
N THR A 224 -3.39 -23.38 -4.68
CA THR A 224 -4.42 -24.10 -3.95
C THR A 224 -3.85 -24.28 -2.55
N ASN A 225 -4.40 -23.51 -1.62
CA ASN A 225 -4.19 -23.71 -0.20
C ASN A 225 -4.50 -25.18 0.13
N GLY A 226 -3.46 -25.94 0.48
CA GLY A 226 -3.59 -27.20 1.19
C GLY A 226 -3.88 -26.94 2.65
#